data_AF-A0A4Q3ST20-F1
#
_entry.id   AF-A0A4Q3ST20-F1
#
_cell.length_a   1.000
_cell.length_b   1.000
_cell.length_c   1.000
_cell.angle_alpha   90.00
_cell.angle_beta   90.00
_cell.angle_gamma   90.00
#
_symmetry.space_group_name_H-M   'P 1'
#
loop_
_entity.id
_entity.type
_entity.pdbx_description
1 polymer ?
#
loop_
_entity_poly.entity_id
_entity_poly.type
_entity_poly.pdbx_seq_one_letter_code
_entity_poly.pdbx_strand_id
1 'polypeptide(L)' 'MTNKALLFAAALMATFNSNAQTRTSQKQTGKPKKIILLIGDGMGAAQIYAGLTANKGSLNLERCP' A
#
# COMPACT_ATOMS: atom_id res chain seq x y z
N MET A 1 28.38 15.26 -41.51
CA MET A 1 28.46 14.01 -40.70
C MET A 1 27.85 14.18 -39.30
N THR A 2 26.82 15.02 -39.14
CA THR A 2 26.37 15.49 -37.81
C THR A 2 24.97 15.01 -37.39
N ASN A 3 24.15 14.50 -38.33
CA ASN A 3 22.75 14.18 -38.02
C ASN A 3 22.54 12.79 -37.40
N LYS A 4 23.49 11.86 -37.57
CA LYS A 4 23.36 10.50 -37.02
C LYS A 4 23.54 10.46 -35.49
N ALA A 5 24.45 11.27 -34.94
CA ALA A 5 24.66 11.37 -33.49
C ALA A 5 23.45 12.00 -32.77
N LEU A 6 22.84 13.01 -33.40
CA LEU A 6 21.63 13.66 -32.89
C LEU A 6 20.42 12.69 -32.88
N LEU A 7 20.27 11.89 -33.94
CA LEU A 7 19.26 10.84 -34.03
C LEU A 7 19.46 9.73 -32.97
N PHE A 8 20.71 9.37 -32.67
CA PHE A 8 21.03 8.37 -31.64
C PHE A 8 20.73 8.88 -30.22
N ALA A 9 21.00 10.16 -29.94
CA ALA A 9 20.70 10.79 -28.66
C ALA A 9 19.17 10.93 -28.41
N ALA A 10 18.40 11.26 -29.44
CA ALA A 10 16.94 11.34 -29.35
C ALA A 10 16.29 9.96 -29.12
N ALA A 11 16.83 8.90 -29.75
CA ALA A 11 16.38 7.53 -29.53
C ALA A 11 16.64 7.05 -28.08
N LEU A 12 17.74 7.48 -27.47
CA LEU A 12 18.04 7.16 -26.06
C LEU A 12 17.00 7.79 -25.11
N MET A 13 16.64 9.06 -25.30
CA MET A 13 15.67 9.78 -24.45
C MET A 13 14.23 9.24 -24.57
N ALA A 14 13.83 8.75 -25.74
CA ALA A 14 12.46 8.26 -25.97
C ALA A 14 12.15 6.93 -25.24
N THR A 15 13.17 6.18 -24.82
CA THR A 15 12.99 4.88 -24.13
C THR A 15 12.79 4.99 -22.62
N PHE A 16 13.01 6.16 -22.01
CA PHE A 16 12.87 6.37 -20.56
C PHE A 16 11.44 6.69 -20.10
N ASN A 17 10.47 6.84 -21.01
CA ASN A 17 9.10 7.22 -20.65
C ASN A 17 8.22 6.02 -20.27
N SER A 18 8.72 5.14 -19.39
CA SER A 18 7.91 4.05 -18.82
C SER A 18 7.28 4.53 -17.51
N ASN A 19 6.03 4.97 -17.63
CA ASN A 19 4.97 4.78 -16.65
C ASN A 19 5.32 5.06 -15.16
N ALA A 20 5.87 6.24 -14.86
CA ALA A 20 5.80 6.78 -13.51
C ALA A 20 4.39 7.35 -13.25
N GLN A 21 3.35 6.52 -13.41
CA GLN A 21 2.02 6.86 -12.94
C GLN A 21 2.05 6.78 -11.41
N THR A 22 2.34 7.92 -10.79
CA THR A 22 2.19 8.13 -9.36
C THR A 22 0.76 7.77 -8.97
N ARG A 23 0.58 6.59 -8.37
CA ARG A 23 -0.68 6.21 -7.73
C ARG A 23 -0.86 7.16 -6.55
N THR A 24 -1.53 8.28 -6.77
CA THR A 24 -2.04 9.10 -5.69
C THR A 24 -3.10 8.28 -4.97
N SER A 25 -2.70 7.58 -3.91
CA SER A 25 -3.63 6.96 -2.98
C SER A 25 -4.44 8.08 -2.35
N GLN A 26 -5.58 8.41 -2.95
CA GLN A 26 -6.52 9.38 -2.40
C GLN A 26 -7.02 8.82 -1.08
N LYS A 27 -6.43 9.28 0.02
CA LYS A 27 -6.93 9.05 1.37
C LYS A 27 -8.31 9.69 1.42
N GLN A 28 -9.36 8.87 1.41
CA GLN A 28 -10.75 9.36 1.46
C GLN A 28 -10.95 10.14 2.76
N THR A 29 -11.06 11.46 2.68
CA THR A 29 -11.27 12.38 3.81
C THR A 29 -12.75 12.60 4.12
N GLY A 30 -13.62 11.68 3.67
CA GLY A 30 -15.06 11.75 3.96
C GLY A 30 -15.37 11.37 5.41
N LYS A 31 -16.38 12.02 6.00
CA LYS A 31 -16.90 11.61 7.32
C LYS A 31 -17.46 10.18 7.24
N PRO A 32 -17.12 9.29 8.20
CA PRO A 32 -17.67 7.94 8.22
C PRO A 32 -19.18 7.99 8.50
N LYS A 33 -19.96 7.24 7.71
CA LYS A 33 -21.42 7.16 7.87
C LYS A 33 -21.83 6.23 9.02
N LYS A 34 -20.99 5.26 9.36
CA LYS A 34 -21.23 4.21 10.37
C LYS A 34 -19.91 3.87 11.06
N ILE A 35 -19.96 3.66 12.37
CA ILE A 35 -18.80 3.29 13.20
C ILE A 35 -19.18 2.02 13.95
N ILE A 36 -18.32 1.00 13.86
CA ILE A 36 -18.40 -0.20 14.69
C ILE A 36 -17.18 -0.17 15.60
N LEU A 37 -17.40 -0.09 16.91
CA LEU A 37 -16.34 -0.09 17.92
C LEU A 37 -16.25 -1.49 18.53
N LEU A 38 -15.09 -2.13 18.41
CA LEU A 38 -14.80 -3.42 19.01
C LEU A 38 -13.97 -3.19 20.27
N ILE A 39 -14.50 -3.54 21.44
CA ILE A 39 -13.78 -3.49 22.70
C ILE A 39 -13.60 -4.92 23.18
N GLY A 40 -12.35 -5.34 23.33
CA GLY A 40 -12.01 -6.55 24.06
C GLY A 40 -11.64 -6.18 25.48
N ASP A 41 -12.48 -6.52 26.45
CA ASP A 41 -12.13 -6.36 27.86
C ASP A 41 -10.96 -7.29 28.22
N GLY A 42 -9.88 -6.72 28.77
CA GLY A 42 -8.65 -7.46 29.05
C GLY A 42 -7.89 -7.99 27.83
N MET A 43 -8.22 -7.55 26.60
CA MET A 43 -7.58 -8.02 25.37
C MET A 43 -6.27 -7.25 25.10
N GLY A 44 -5.24 -7.55 25.90
CA GLY A 44 -3.88 -7.04 25.69
C GLY A 44 -3.16 -7.73 24.53
N ALA A 45 -1.95 -7.23 24.21
CA ALA A 45 -1.13 -7.77 23.12
C ALA A 45 -0.80 -9.26 23.31
N ALA A 46 -0.57 -9.71 24.55
CA ALA A 46 -0.30 -11.11 24.86
C ALA A 46 -1.50 -12.01 24.53
N GLN A 47 -2.72 -11.57 24.85
CA GLN A 47 -3.95 -12.29 24.56
C GLN A 47 -4.26 -12.30 23.06
N ILE A 48 -4.01 -11.19 22.35
CA ILE A 48 -4.13 -11.16 20.88
C ILE A 48 -3.15 -12.14 20.25
N TYR A 49 -1.89 -12.17 20.72
CA TYR A 49 -0.88 -13.10 20.23
C TYR A 49 -1.19 -14.57 20.57
N ALA A 50 -1.75 -14.84 21.76
CA ALA A 50 -2.24 -16.16 22.12
C ALA A 50 -3.40 -16.60 21.22
N GLY A 51 -4.35 -15.71 20.93
CA GLY A 51 -5.46 -15.95 20.00
C GLY A 51 -4.99 -16.17 18.56
N LEU A 52 -3.95 -15.46 18.14
CA LEU A 52 -3.28 -15.66 16.86
C LEU A 52 -2.61 -17.04 16.78
N THR A 53 -1.86 -17.41 17.82
CA THR A 53 -1.20 -18.71 17.94
C THR A 53 -2.23 -19.84 17.94
N ALA A 54 -3.33 -19.69 18.69
CA ALA A 54 -4.43 -20.64 18.73
C ALA A 54 -5.16 -20.76 17.38
N ASN A 55 -5.31 -19.67 16.63
CA ASN A 55 -5.86 -19.67 15.26
C ASN A 55 -4.84 -20.05 14.18
N LYS A 56 -3.71 -20.67 14.54
CA LYS A 56 -2.68 -21.15 13.59
C LYS A 56 -2.08 -20.02 12.73
N GLY A 57 -1.95 -18.83 13.32
CA GLY A 57 -1.25 -17.71 12.71
C GLY A 57 -2.12 -16.77 11.88
N SER A 58 -3.46 -16.80 12.03
CA SER A 58 -4.30 -15.77 11.43
C SER A 58 -5.40 -15.25 12.35
N LEU A 59 -5.60 -13.93 12.38
CA LEU A 59 -6.67 -13.28 13.12
C LEU A 59 -7.15 -12.02 12.38
N ASN A 60 -8.46 -11.79 12.28
CA ASN A 60 -8.98 -10.62 11.54
C ASN A 60 -8.52 -9.26 12.11
N LEU A 61 -8.16 -9.20 13.40
CA LEU A 61 -7.63 -7.99 14.03
C LEU A 61 -6.27 -7.56 13.45
N GLU A 62 -5.47 -8.47 12.89
CA GLU A 62 -4.16 -8.14 12.31
C GLU A 62 -4.25 -7.46 10.93
N ARG A 63 -5.45 -7.44 10.35
CA ARG A 63 -5.71 -6.92 8.99
C ARG A 63 -6.16 -5.46 8.99
N CYS A 64 -6.29 -4.83 10.15
CA CYS A 64 -6.61 -3.41 10.28
C CYS A 64 -5.35 -2.56 9.97
N PRO A 65 -5.37 -1.71 8.92
CA PRO A 65 -4.23 -0.89 8.52
C PRO A 65 -3.99 0.33 9.41
#